data_AF-A0A450TGE3-F1
#
_entry.id   AF-A0A450TGE3-F1
#
_cell.length_a   1.000
_cell.length_b   1.000
_cell.length_c   1.000
_cell.angle_alpha   90.00
_cell.angle_beta   90.00
_cell.angle_gamma   90.00
#
_symmetry.space_group_name_H-M   'P 1'
#
loop_
_entity.id
_entity.type
_entity.pdbx_description
1 polymer ?
#
loop_
_entity_poly.entity_id
_entity_poly.type
_entity_poly.pdbx_seq_one_letter_code
_entity_poly.pdbx_strand_id
1 'polypeptide(L)'
;MIYHGATRFVGTHYHDELLLNEKQQQLFGKEYPHQLYPEYYLLKVNQFDDVARDSLDEWIYFLKNEEIKGEFQARGLEKAREVLDIMKLSEGERLAYEQYVEDICYQASLFRSSFLNGHMEGEKKGMEKGREEGREEGIKIGILLTARFMKEAGESVDRIAACTRLTPEEIEKL
;
A
#
# COMPACT_ATOMS: atom_id res chain seq x y z
N MET A 1 -8.29 -40.62 -4.88
CA MET A 1 -6.86 -41.00 -4.96
C MET A 1 -6.05 -39.84 -5.54
N ILE A 2 -4.97 -39.45 -4.86
CA ILE A 2 -4.07 -38.36 -5.26
C ILE A 2 -2.87 -39.00 -5.93
N TYR A 3 -2.49 -38.50 -7.11
CA TYR A 3 -1.33 -38.98 -7.84
C TYR A 3 -0.29 -37.88 -7.89
N HIS A 4 0.91 -38.18 -7.41
CA HIS A 4 2.06 -37.28 -7.49
C HIS A 4 2.93 -37.67 -8.69
N GLY A 5 3.11 -36.72 -9.59
CA GLY A 5 3.98 -36.81 -10.75
C GLY A 5 5.19 -35.91 -10.56
N ALA A 6 6.35 -36.51 -10.31
CA ALA A 6 7.64 -35.82 -10.32
C ALA A 6 8.45 -36.26 -11.55
N THR A 7 8.99 -35.29 -12.28
CA THR A 7 9.79 -35.55 -13.48
C THR A 7 11.21 -35.90 -13.08
N ARG A 8 11.54 -37.19 -13.01
CA ARG A 8 12.91 -37.68 -12.76
C ARG A 8 13.64 -37.91 -14.08
N PHE A 9 14.90 -37.50 -14.14
CA PHE A 9 15.74 -37.64 -15.33
C PHE A 9 16.79 -38.72 -15.07
N VAL A 10 16.66 -39.87 -15.73
CA VAL A 10 17.55 -41.02 -15.55
C VAL A 10 18.34 -41.29 -16.83
N GLY A 11 19.64 -41.51 -16.71
CA GLY A 11 20.54 -41.83 -17.81
C GLY A 11 20.19 -43.16 -18.48
N THR A 12 20.16 -43.19 -19.82
CA THR A 12 19.81 -44.40 -20.59
C THR A 12 20.90 -45.47 -20.56
N HIS A 13 22.16 -45.08 -20.35
CA HIS A 13 23.31 -45.99 -20.39
C HIS A 13 23.79 -46.44 -19.02
N TYR A 14 23.79 -45.54 -18.03
CA TYR A 14 24.34 -45.80 -16.70
C TYR A 14 23.25 -45.87 -15.62
N HIS A 15 21.98 -45.59 -15.97
CA HIS A 15 20.83 -45.63 -15.08
C HIS A 15 20.98 -44.77 -13.80
N ASP A 16 21.82 -43.74 -13.87
CA ASP A 16 22.02 -42.74 -12.84
C ASP A 16 21.02 -41.59 -12.97
N GLU A 17 20.65 -40.97 -11.85
CA GLU A 17 19.78 -39.79 -11.87
C GLU A 17 20.62 -38.54 -12.12
N LEU A 18 20.14 -37.70 -13.04
CA LEU A 18 20.82 -36.47 -13.42
C LEU A 18 20.90 -35.52 -12.21
N LEU A 19 22.12 -35.13 -11.86
CA LEU A 19 22.40 -34.09 -10.87
C LEU A 19 22.62 -32.74 -11.56
N LEU A 20 22.31 -31.66 -10.84
CA LEU A 20 22.74 -30.32 -11.23
C LEU A 20 24.26 -30.21 -11.08
N ASN A 21 24.90 -29.40 -11.93
CA ASN A 21 26.34 -29.17 -11.80
C ASN A 21 26.66 -28.27 -10.60
N GLU A 22 27.91 -28.26 -10.14
CA GLU A 22 28.33 -27.54 -8.93
C GLU A 22 27.93 -26.05 -8.93
N LYS A 23 28.02 -25.38 -10.09
CA LYS A 23 27.62 -23.96 -10.22
C LYS A 23 26.10 -23.78 -10.05
N GLN A 24 25.31 -24.69 -10.61
CA GLN A 24 23.85 -24.68 -10.49
C GLN A 24 23.40 -25.01 -9.06
N GLN A 25 24.05 -25.97 -8.40
CA GLN A 25 23.74 -26.30 -7.00
C GLN A 25 24.01 -25.11 -6.07
N GLN A 26 25.12 -24.40 -6.26
CA GLN A 26 25.41 -23.18 -5.49
C GLN A 26 24.40 -22.05 -5.77
N LEU A 27 23.96 -21.90 -7.02
CA LEU A 27 23.03 -20.84 -7.40
C LEU A 27 21.60 -21.10 -6.89
N PHE A 28 21.11 -22.34 -7.01
CA PHE A 28 19.72 -22.67 -6.71
C PHE A 28 19.51 -23.32 -5.33
N GLY A 29 20.58 -23.80 -4.70
CA GLY A 29 20.50 -24.55 -3.43
C GLY A 29 19.76 -25.89 -3.56
N LYS A 30 19.78 -26.50 -4.76
CA LYS A 30 19.10 -27.75 -5.10
C LYS A 30 20.11 -28.71 -5.73
N GLU A 31 19.92 -30.00 -5.51
CA GLU A 31 20.81 -31.06 -6.02
C GLU A 31 20.29 -31.65 -7.32
N TYR A 32 18.96 -31.81 -7.44
CA TYR A 32 18.33 -32.51 -8.57
C TYR A 32 17.50 -31.56 -9.44
N PRO A 33 17.48 -31.74 -10.77
CA PRO A 33 16.68 -30.93 -11.69
C PRO A 33 15.19 -30.93 -11.35
N HIS A 34 14.62 -32.06 -10.90
CA HIS A 34 13.19 -32.15 -10.60
C HIS A 34 12.73 -31.20 -9.48
N GLN A 35 13.67 -30.71 -8.65
CA GLN A 35 13.40 -29.72 -7.61
C GLN A 35 13.26 -28.29 -8.15
N LEU A 36 13.66 -28.06 -9.40
CA LEU A 36 13.54 -26.77 -10.11
C LEU A 36 12.31 -26.70 -11.02
N TYR A 37 11.79 -27.86 -11.43
CA TYR A 37 10.66 -27.96 -12.35
C TYR A 37 9.35 -28.21 -11.59
N PRO A 38 8.19 -27.91 -12.21
CA PRO A 38 6.90 -28.15 -11.58
C PRO A 38 6.68 -29.64 -11.24
N GLU A 39 6.13 -29.87 -10.06
CA GLU A 39 5.54 -31.16 -9.68
C GLU A 39 4.03 -31.13 -9.98
N TYR A 40 3.51 -32.23 -10.51
CA TYR A 40 2.10 -32.34 -10.87
C TYR A 40 1.38 -33.19 -9.83
N TYR A 41 0.28 -32.67 -9.29
CA TYR A 41 -0.65 -33.44 -8.48
C TYR A 41 -1.93 -33.63 -9.28
N LEU A 42 -2.25 -34.87 -9.64
CA LEU A 42 -3.50 -35.21 -10.32
C LEU A 42 -4.51 -35.71 -9.28
N LEU A 43 -5.63 -35.01 -9.19
CA LEU A 43 -6.69 -35.30 -8.23
C LEU A 43 -7.83 -36.03 -8.94
N LYS A 44 -8.04 -37.31 -8.60
CA LYS A 44 -9.26 -38.03 -8.99
C LYS A 44 -10.34 -37.84 -7.93
N VAL A 45 -11.05 -36.73 -8.07
CA VAL A 45 -12.09 -36.29 -7.12
C VAL A 45 -13.25 -37.28 -7.04
N ASN A 46 -13.65 -37.90 -8.16
CA ASN A 46 -14.75 -38.90 -8.17
C ASN A 46 -14.44 -40.20 -7.42
N GLN A 47 -13.17 -40.48 -7.11
CA GLN A 47 -12.73 -41.66 -6.34
C GLN A 47 -12.38 -41.30 -4.90
N PHE A 48 -12.79 -40.12 -4.44
CA PHE A 48 -12.65 -39.69 -3.06
C PHE A 48 -13.83 -40.24 -2.23
N ASP A 49 -13.52 -40.82 -1.08
CA ASP A 49 -14.46 -41.51 -0.19
C ASP A 49 -15.20 -40.57 0.78
N ASP A 50 -15.12 -39.26 0.54
CA ASP A 50 -15.76 -38.19 1.34
C ASP A 50 -15.28 -38.10 2.79
N VAL A 51 -14.18 -38.79 3.11
CA VAL A 51 -13.54 -38.77 4.43
C VAL A 51 -12.31 -37.87 4.36
N ALA A 52 -12.40 -36.69 4.95
CA ALA A 52 -11.27 -35.79 5.10
C ALA A 52 -10.36 -36.25 6.25
N ARG A 53 -9.13 -36.70 5.93
CA ARG A 53 -8.15 -37.17 6.94
C ARG A 53 -7.05 -36.16 7.19
N ASP A 54 -6.75 -35.31 6.22
CA ASP A 54 -5.77 -34.24 6.30
C ASP A 54 -6.26 -32.97 5.61
N SER A 55 -5.45 -31.91 5.67
CA SER A 55 -5.79 -30.61 5.05
C SER A 55 -5.98 -30.68 3.53
N LEU A 56 -5.32 -31.61 2.84
CA LEU A 56 -5.46 -31.75 1.38
C LEU A 56 -6.78 -32.45 1.05
N ASP A 57 -7.16 -33.46 1.84
CA ASP A 57 -8.46 -34.12 1.72
C ASP A 57 -9.62 -33.16 2.04
N GLU A 58 -9.45 -32.21 2.97
CA GLU A 58 -10.43 -31.14 3.20
C GLU A 58 -10.65 -30.27 1.95
N TRP A 59 -9.58 -29.90 1.25
CA TRP A 59 -9.67 -29.20 -0.03
C TRP A 59 -10.33 -30.06 -1.12
N ILE A 60 -10.02 -31.35 -1.17
CA ILE A 60 -10.64 -32.27 -2.13
C ILE A 60 -12.15 -32.44 -1.84
N TYR A 61 -12.53 -32.55 -0.56
CA TYR A 61 -13.94 -32.59 -0.16
C TYR A 61 -14.67 -31.33 -0.63
N PHE A 62 -14.10 -30.16 -0.39
CA PHE A 62 -14.67 -28.89 -0.85
C PHE A 62 -14.84 -28.86 -2.38
N LEU A 63 -13.81 -29.23 -3.13
CA LEU A 63 -13.85 -29.24 -4.61
C LEU A 63 -14.86 -30.24 -5.18
N LYS A 64 -15.15 -31.32 -4.45
CA LYS A 64 -16.13 -32.33 -4.85
C LYS A 64 -17.55 -31.91 -4.54
N ASN A 65 -17.77 -31.39 -3.32
CA ASN A 65 -19.09 -31.26 -2.72
C ASN A 65 -19.58 -29.81 -2.65
N GLU A 66 -18.74 -28.84 -3.02
CA GLU A 66 -19.03 -27.39 -2.91
C GLU A 66 -19.50 -27.00 -1.49
N GLU A 67 -18.90 -27.65 -0.50
CA GLU A 67 -19.22 -27.52 0.92
C GLU A 67 -17.94 -27.55 1.74
N ILE A 68 -17.84 -26.65 2.73
CA ILE A 68 -16.73 -26.59 3.67
C ILE A 68 -17.29 -26.85 5.07
N LYS A 69 -17.01 -28.02 5.64
CA LYS A 69 -17.45 -28.35 7.00
C LYS A 69 -16.82 -27.41 8.01
N GLY A 70 -17.52 -27.17 9.13
CA GLY A 70 -17.05 -26.28 10.19
C GLY A 70 -15.77 -26.75 10.89
N GLU A 71 -15.54 -28.06 10.89
CA GLU A 71 -14.37 -28.71 11.51
C GLU A 71 -13.08 -28.60 10.69
N PHE A 72 -13.17 -28.22 9.40
CA PHE A 72 -12.00 -28.14 8.51
C PHE A 72 -11.01 -27.04 8.94
N GLN A 73 -9.73 -27.38 8.97
CA GLN A 73 -8.64 -26.53 9.45
C GLN A 73 -7.64 -26.12 8.35
N ALA A 74 -7.83 -26.57 7.10
CA ALA A 74 -6.90 -26.30 6.03
C ALA A 74 -6.80 -24.79 5.78
N ARG A 75 -5.56 -24.32 5.73
CA ARG A 75 -5.25 -22.92 5.52
C ARG A 75 -5.90 -22.42 4.22
N GLY A 76 -6.66 -21.34 4.32
CA GLY A 76 -7.32 -20.70 3.17
C GLY A 76 -8.76 -21.15 2.92
N LEU A 77 -9.23 -22.25 3.53
CA LEU A 77 -10.63 -22.68 3.40
C LEU A 77 -11.62 -21.68 4.01
N GLU A 78 -11.21 -20.92 5.03
CA GLU A 78 -12.05 -19.85 5.60
C GLU A 78 -12.40 -18.78 4.56
N LYS A 79 -11.41 -18.33 3.78
CA LYS A 79 -11.65 -17.39 2.67
C LYS A 79 -12.47 -18.03 1.55
N ALA A 80 -12.21 -19.31 1.26
CA ALA A 80 -12.99 -20.04 0.27
C ALA A 80 -14.47 -20.15 0.69
N ARG A 81 -14.74 -20.25 2.00
CA ARG A 81 -16.10 -20.26 2.58
C ARG A 81 -16.81 -18.93 2.33
N GLU A 82 -16.15 -17.81 2.63
CA GLU A 82 -16.70 -16.48 2.34
C GLU A 82 -17.06 -16.31 0.86
N VAL A 83 -16.17 -16.72 -0.04
CA VAL A 83 -16.40 -16.66 -1.49
C VAL A 83 -17.55 -17.58 -1.90
N LEU A 84 -17.60 -18.80 -1.36
CA LEU A 84 -18.67 -19.76 -1.63
C LEU A 84 -20.03 -19.24 -1.15
N ASP A 85 -20.08 -18.59 0.02
CA ASP A 85 -21.30 -18.00 0.56
C ASP A 85 -21.83 -16.90 -0.38
N ILE A 86 -20.94 -16.06 -0.91
CA ILE A 86 -21.29 -15.05 -1.93
C ILE A 86 -21.79 -15.71 -3.22
N MET A 87 -21.14 -16.80 -3.67
CA MET A 87 -21.56 -17.53 -4.88
C MET A 87 -22.91 -18.23 -4.72
N LYS A 88 -23.28 -18.61 -3.49
CA LYS A 88 -24.56 -19.23 -3.15
C LYS A 88 -25.71 -18.22 -2.99
N LEU A 89 -25.42 -16.91 -2.99
CA LEU A 89 -26.45 -15.88 -2.96
C LEU A 89 -27.35 -15.99 -4.20
N SER A 90 -28.64 -15.70 -4.01
CA SER A 90 -29.54 -15.50 -5.14
C SER A 90 -29.11 -14.27 -5.96
N GLU A 91 -29.57 -14.19 -7.22
CA GLU A 91 -29.24 -13.06 -8.09
C GLU A 91 -29.58 -11.69 -7.45
N GLY A 92 -30.72 -11.60 -6.76
CA GLY A 92 -31.13 -10.38 -6.05
C GLY A 92 -30.26 -10.05 -4.85
N GLU A 93 -29.88 -11.05 -4.04
CA GLU A 93 -29.00 -10.85 -2.89
C GLU A 93 -27.58 -10.49 -3.32
N ARG A 94 -27.09 -11.12 -4.39
CA ARG A 94 -25.78 -10.82 -4.95
C ARG A 94 -25.73 -9.40 -5.51
N LEU A 95 -26.77 -8.96 -6.22
CA LEU A 95 -26.87 -7.58 -6.70
C LEU A 95 -26.88 -6.58 -5.53
N ALA A 96 -27.64 -6.86 -4.47
CA ALA A 96 -27.66 -6.01 -3.28
C ALA A 96 -26.28 -5.95 -2.59
N TYR A 97 -25.57 -7.08 -2.52
CA TYR A 97 -24.20 -7.13 -2.00
C TYR A 97 -23.22 -6.33 -2.87
N GLU A 98 -23.27 -6.48 -4.19
CA GLU A 98 -22.43 -5.72 -5.13
C GLU A 98 -22.67 -4.21 -5.00
N GLN A 99 -23.94 -3.78 -4.92
CA GLN A 99 -24.31 -2.38 -4.68
C GLN A 99 -23.79 -1.86 -3.34
N TYR A 100 -23.91 -2.64 -2.27
CA TYR A 100 -23.37 -2.27 -0.96
C TYR A 100 -21.86 -2.07 -0.99
N VAL A 101 -21.12 -2.96 -1.67
CA VAL A 101 -19.66 -2.84 -1.85
C VAL A 101 -19.31 -1.61 -2.69
N GLU A 102 -20.09 -1.33 -3.74
CA GLU A 102 -19.93 -0.14 -4.58
C GLU A 102 -20.15 1.15 -3.77
N ASP A 103 -21.21 1.20 -2.95
CA ASP A 103 -21.50 2.33 -2.08
C ASP A 103 -20.36 2.61 -1.10
N ILE A 104 -19.80 1.57 -0.46
CA ILE A 104 -18.64 1.74 0.43
C ILE A 104 -17.44 2.30 -0.34
N CYS A 105 -17.13 1.76 -1.51
CA CYS A 105 -16.03 2.23 -2.36
C CYS A 105 -16.22 3.69 -2.77
N TYR A 106 -17.45 4.06 -3.12
CA TYR A 106 -17.82 5.41 -3.50
C TYR A 106 -17.64 6.38 -2.34
N GLN A 107 -18.14 6.04 -1.14
CA GLN A 107 -17.99 6.87 0.06
C GLN A 107 -16.51 7.05 0.45
N ALA A 108 -15.71 5.99 0.38
CA ALA A 108 -14.27 6.07 0.64
C ALA A 108 -13.56 6.99 -0.37
N SER A 109 -13.96 6.93 -1.64
CA SER A 109 -13.43 7.77 -2.72
C SER A 109 -13.78 9.25 -2.52
N LEU A 110 -15.04 9.53 -2.15
CA LEU A 110 -15.48 10.88 -1.80
C LEU A 110 -14.69 11.45 -0.63
N PHE A 111 -14.58 10.71 0.48
CA PHE A 111 -13.81 11.14 1.65
C PHE A 111 -12.36 11.45 1.30
N ARG A 112 -11.70 10.57 0.53
CA ARG A 112 -10.32 10.76 0.08
C ARG A 112 -10.17 12.01 -0.78
N SER A 113 -11.10 12.25 -1.71
CA SER A 113 -11.09 13.44 -2.57
C SER A 113 -11.30 14.72 -1.77
N SER A 114 -12.32 14.76 -0.89
CA SER A 114 -12.59 15.91 -0.03
C SER A 114 -11.43 16.23 0.91
N PHE A 115 -10.82 15.20 1.52
CA PHE A 115 -9.64 15.36 2.37
C PHE A 115 -8.45 15.93 1.58
N LEU A 116 -8.16 15.37 0.40
CA LEU A 116 -7.06 15.82 -0.43
C LEU A 116 -7.24 17.27 -0.88
N ASN A 117 -8.44 17.64 -1.35
CA ASN A 117 -8.76 19.00 -1.77
C ASN A 117 -8.64 19.99 -0.61
N GLY A 118 -9.21 19.65 0.55
CA GLY A 118 -9.12 20.50 1.75
C GLY A 118 -7.68 20.68 2.24
N HIS A 119 -6.87 19.63 2.19
CA HIS A 119 -5.45 19.70 2.55
C HIS A 119 -4.67 20.60 1.59
N MET A 120 -4.79 20.41 0.28
CA MET A 120 -4.12 21.24 -0.73
C MET A 120 -4.52 22.71 -0.62
N GLU A 121 -5.81 23.01 -0.42
CA GLU A 121 -6.28 24.38 -0.25
C GLU A 121 -5.76 25.00 1.06
N GLY A 122 -5.71 24.22 2.13
CA GLY A 122 -5.13 24.62 3.41
C GLY A 122 -3.64 24.95 3.31
N GLU A 123 -2.85 24.10 2.67
CA GLU A 123 -1.43 24.34 2.42
C GLU A 123 -1.20 25.59 1.58
N LYS A 124 -1.95 25.74 0.47
CA LYS A 124 -1.85 26.91 -0.41
C LYS A 124 -2.16 28.21 0.35
N LYS A 125 -3.26 28.24 1.10
CA LYS A 125 -3.65 29.39 1.94
C LYS A 125 -2.61 29.67 3.03
N GLY A 126 -2.05 28.63 3.65
CA GLY A 126 -1.00 28.76 4.66
C GLY A 126 0.29 29.35 4.10
N MET A 127 0.73 28.88 2.93
CA MET A 127 1.90 29.42 2.23
C MET A 127 1.71 30.86 1.80
N GLU A 128 0.54 31.21 1.26
CA GLU A 128 0.23 32.57 0.82
C GLU A 128 0.23 33.55 1.99
N LYS A 129 -0.47 33.22 3.09
CA LYS A 129 -0.46 34.03 4.31
C LYS A 129 0.93 34.15 4.92
N GLY A 130 1.65 33.04 5.07
CA GLY A 130 3.01 33.06 5.63
C GLY A 130 3.98 33.90 4.80
N ARG A 131 3.80 33.93 3.46
CA ARG A 131 4.61 34.77 2.57
C ARG A 131 4.25 36.25 2.70
N GLU A 132 2.98 36.58 2.84
CA GLU A 132 2.51 37.96 3.02
C GLU A 132 2.97 38.51 4.38
N GLU A 133 2.70 37.78 5.46
CA GLU A 133 3.12 38.12 6.83
C GLU A 133 4.64 38.26 6.92
N GLY A 134 5.39 37.28 6.39
CA GLY A 134 6.86 37.34 6.38
C GLY A 134 7.43 38.50 5.56
N ARG A 135 6.75 38.91 4.48
CA ARG A 135 7.14 40.09 3.70
C ARG A 135 6.88 41.37 4.46
N GLU A 136 5.71 41.51 5.09
CA GLU A 136 5.38 42.69 5.89
C GLU A 136 6.31 42.84 7.09
N GLU A 137 6.57 41.75 7.82
CA GLU A 137 7.47 41.75 8.95
C GLU A 137 8.91 42.05 8.53
N GLY A 138 9.38 41.44 7.43
CA GLY A 138 10.69 41.74 6.85
C GLY A 138 10.86 43.20 6.42
N ILE A 139 9.82 43.81 5.82
CA ILE A 139 9.82 45.24 5.48
C ILE A 139 9.89 46.10 6.75
N LYS A 140 9.08 45.80 7.78
CA LYS A 140 9.10 46.54 9.04
C LYS A 140 10.47 46.47 9.71
N ILE A 141 11.04 45.26 9.83
CA ILE A 141 12.38 45.05 10.39
C ILE A 141 13.44 45.81 9.58
N GLY A 142 13.39 45.73 8.24
CA GLY A 142 14.32 46.44 7.36
C GLY A 142 14.26 47.96 7.53
N ILE A 143 13.05 48.53 7.62
CA ILE A 143 12.84 49.96 7.86
C ILE A 143 13.43 50.38 9.21
N LEU A 144 13.17 49.62 10.28
CA LEU A 144 13.68 49.90 11.63
C LEU A 144 15.21 49.81 11.71
N LEU A 145 15.81 48.78 11.09
CA LEU A 145 17.28 48.62 11.04
C LEU A 145 17.92 49.78 10.26
N THR A 146 17.33 50.17 9.13
CA THR A 146 17.83 51.29 8.32
C THR A 146 17.76 52.61 9.12
N ALA A 147 16.64 52.87 9.81
CA ALA A 147 16.49 54.05 10.65
C ALA A 147 17.53 54.10 11.78
N ARG A 148 17.79 52.97 12.45
CA ARG A 148 18.81 52.87 13.49
C ARG A 148 20.21 53.17 12.95
N PHE A 149 20.60 52.57 11.81
CA PHE A 149 21.91 52.84 11.20
C PHE A 149 22.07 54.29 10.76
N MET A 150 21.02 54.93 10.22
CA MET A 150 21.09 56.35 9.85
C MET A 150 21.22 57.26 11.08
N LYS A 151 20.56 56.91 12.20
CA LYS A 151 20.69 57.63 13.48
C LYS A 151 22.11 57.51 14.05
N GLU A 152 22.68 56.30 14.03
CA GLU A 152 24.07 56.05 14.45
C GLU A 152 25.10 56.79 13.57
N ALA A 153 24.81 56.95 12.27
CA ALA A 153 25.64 57.70 11.33
C ALA A 153 25.53 59.23 11.50
N GLY A 154 24.66 59.74 12.38
CA GLY A 154 24.51 61.16 12.67
C GLY A 154 23.64 61.94 11.67
N GLU A 155 22.78 61.26 10.90
CA GLU A 155 21.82 61.93 10.01
C GLU A 155 20.71 62.64 10.81
N SER A 156 20.15 63.73 10.24
CA SER A 156 19.09 64.49 10.92
C SER A 156 17.79 63.69 11.00
N VAL A 157 17.01 63.91 12.08
CA VAL A 157 15.70 63.26 12.30
C VAL A 157 14.77 63.48 11.10
N ASP A 158 14.79 64.68 10.50
CA ASP A 158 13.99 65.01 9.31
C ASP A 158 14.38 64.17 8.07
N ARG A 159 15.68 63.88 7.88
CA ARG A 159 16.16 63.02 6.78
C ARG A 159 15.79 61.56 7.01
N ILE A 160 15.89 61.07 8.24
CA ILE A 160 15.52 59.70 8.59
C ILE A 160 14.00 59.50 8.39
N ALA A 161 13.18 60.46 8.83
CA ALA A 161 11.73 60.45 8.62
C ALA A 161 11.37 60.46 7.14
N ALA A 162 12.05 61.25 6.31
CA ALA A 162 11.83 61.28 4.86
C ALA A 162 12.17 59.94 4.16
N CYS A 163 13.24 59.25 4.57
CA CYS A 163 13.70 58.01 3.95
C CYS A 163 12.95 56.77 4.43
N THR A 164 12.58 56.70 5.71
CA THR A 164 12.00 55.52 6.35
C THR A 164 10.50 55.60 6.56
N ARG A 165 9.92 56.80 6.38
CA ARG A 165 8.51 57.15 6.66
C ARG A 165 8.07 56.91 8.10
N LEU A 166 9.02 56.74 9.02
CA LEU A 166 8.75 56.72 10.45
C LEU A 166 8.45 58.12 10.97
N THR A 167 7.63 58.21 12.00
CA THR A 167 7.36 59.47 12.69
C THR A 167 8.58 59.91 13.51
N PRO A 168 8.77 61.23 13.73
CA PRO A 168 9.86 61.72 14.58
C PRO A 168 9.88 61.09 15.98
N GLU A 169 8.70 60.82 16.56
CA GLU A 169 8.54 60.15 17.86
C GLU A 169 9.01 58.69 17.86
N GLU A 170 8.81 57.96 16.76
CA GLU A 170 9.30 56.58 16.59
C GLU A 170 10.82 56.57 16.41
N ILE A 171 11.38 57.57 15.72
CA ILE A 171 12.83 57.73 15.51
C ILE A 171 13.55 58.11 16.81
N GLU A 172 12.95 58.95 17.66
CA GLU A 172 13.50 59.29 18.97
C GLU A 172 13.57 58.09 19.91
N LYS A 173 12.59 57.17 19.83
CA LYS A 173 12.50 55.95 20.65
C LYS A 173 13.42 54.80 20.21
N LEU A 174 14.00 54.86 19.00
CA LEU A 174 14.91 53.84 18.43
C LEU A 174 16.34 53.86 19.00
#